data_AF-A0A7X7Y135-F1
#
_entry.id   AF-A0A7X7Y135-F1
#
_cell.length_a   1.000
_cell.length_b   1.000
_cell.length_c   1.000
_cell.angle_alpha   90.00
_cell.angle_beta   90.00
_cell.angle_gamma   90.00
#
_symmetry.space_group_name_H-M   'P 1'
#
loop_
_entity.id
_entity.type
_entity.pdbx_description
1 polymer ?
#
loop_
_entity_poly.entity_id
_entity_poly.type
_entity_poly.pdbx_seq_one_letter_code
_entity_poly.pdbx_strand_id
1 'polypeptide(L)'
;MDFNWDSIVETILMFILLGGLALGIFLDYIYLIIVPVALFAMITFNRFRKNRKIRLGKERLKSQWGREHIEKRVISDIRKLYDFLASERKDTFFIDDITWRDLNMDAVFARIDHTKSLPGMNYLYNLLRNPLFTKDELIRRDKIIKSFQDNKYLAIEIQWPLSILGKKDKADVFLYFEDGLNVRTNMLIIYRILSLIPYLAALLLIVNREMGFSVFVLVLGINAAIYQKNKNRVYEEIEIFRYLGSLIRCLEGIDKVQTPGIDIDRTKIKNLLQATRKINKNISKLNKGTYEGNDLQFLMEYANMVTLRETIIFYNTVRLINDKREGFIEIYKLIG
;
A
#
# COMPACT_ATOMS: atom_id res chain seq x y z
N MET A 1 3.46 -27.52 -11.33
CA MET A 1 3.99 -26.19 -11.72
C MET A 1 3.09 -25.66 -12.80
N ASP A 2 2.15 -24.77 -12.45
CA ASP A 2 1.28 -24.17 -13.46
C ASP A 2 2.10 -23.21 -14.32
N PHE A 3 2.08 -23.45 -15.62
CA PHE A 3 2.83 -22.72 -16.63
C PHE A 3 2.27 -21.30 -16.77
N ASN A 4 3.05 -20.29 -16.38
CA ASN A 4 2.61 -18.89 -16.39
C ASN A 4 2.80 -18.27 -17.79
N TRP A 5 1.83 -18.49 -18.68
CA TRP A 5 1.80 -17.93 -20.04
C TRP A 5 2.07 -16.42 -20.10
N ASP A 6 1.64 -15.65 -19.09
CA ASP A 6 1.87 -14.20 -19.07
C ASP A 6 3.38 -13.87 -18.99
N SER A 7 4.13 -14.65 -18.21
CA SER A 7 5.58 -14.46 -18.02
C SER A 7 6.35 -14.73 -19.30
N ILE A 8 5.87 -15.66 -20.12
CA ILE A 8 6.52 -16.04 -21.38
C ILE A 8 6.29 -14.96 -22.43
N VAL A 9 5.07 -14.43 -22.52
CA VAL A 9 4.79 -13.31 -23.43
C VAL A 9 5.63 -12.08 -23.05
N GLU A 10 5.77 -11.76 -21.77
CA GLU A 10 6.67 -10.69 -21.30
C GLU A 10 8.13 -10.94 -21.68
N THR A 11 8.60 -12.17 -21.49
CA THR A 11 9.98 -12.57 -21.83
C THR A 11 10.23 -12.47 -23.34
N ILE A 12 9.30 -12.95 -24.17
CA ILE A 12 9.38 -12.87 -25.64
C ILE A 12 9.40 -11.41 -26.09
N LEU A 13 8.52 -10.56 -25.55
CA LEU A 13 8.49 -9.14 -25.89
C LEU A 13 9.78 -8.42 -25.49
N MET A 14 10.38 -8.78 -24.35
CA MET A 14 11.69 -8.29 -23.94
C MET A 14 12.80 -8.72 -24.91
N PHE A 15 12.83 -9.98 -25.34
CA PHE A 15 13.79 -10.44 -26.34
C PHE A 15 13.61 -9.75 -27.70
N ILE A 16 12.37 -9.50 -28.15
CA ILE A 16 12.09 -8.74 -29.38
C ILE A 16 12.60 -7.30 -29.26
N LEU A 17 12.41 -6.67 -28.10
CA LEU A 17 12.86 -5.30 -27.85
C LEU A 17 14.40 -5.21 -27.85
N LEU A 18 15.08 -6.12 -27.14
CA LEU A 18 16.54 -6.20 -27.12
C LEU A 18 17.13 -6.56 -28.49
N GLY A 19 16.50 -7.51 -29.20
CA GLY A 19 16.88 -7.90 -30.55
C GLY A 19 16.72 -6.75 -31.55
N GLY A 20 15.61 -6.01 -31.51
CA GLY A 20 15.39 -4.83 -32.34
C GLY A 20 16.43 -3.73 -32.11
N LEU A 21 16.82 -3.50 -30.85
CA LEU A 21 17.91 -2.58 -30.51
C LEU A 21 19.25 -3.06 -31.04
N ALA A 22 19.61 -4.33 -30.83
CA ALA A 22 20.86 -4.89 -31.29
C ALA A 22 20.98 -4.86 -32.83
N LEU A 23 19.97 -5.33 -33.54
CA LEU A 23 19.93 -5.30 -35.01
C LEU A 23 19.98 -3.87 -35.55
N GLY A 24 19.32 -2.93 -34.87
CA GLY A 24 19.34 -1.51 -35.20
C GLY A 24 20.72 -0.85 -35.07
N ILE A 25 21.52 -1.29 -34.11
CA ILE A 25 22.86 -0.75 -33.83
C ILE A 25 23.93 -1.45 -34.70
N PHE A 26 23.83 -2.77 -34.88
CA PHE A 26 24.88 -3.58 -35.50
C PHE A 26 24.68 -3.85 -37.00
N LEU A 27 23.45 -3.77 -37.53
CA LEU A 27 23.16 -4.07 -38.95
C LEU A 27 22.63 -2.85 -39.71
N ASP A 28 21.45 -2.34 -39.34
CA ASP A 28 20.78 -1.26 -40.06
C ASP A 28 19.76 -0.54 -39.16
N TYR A 29 19.76 0.80 -39.18
CA TYR A 29 18.84 1.63 -38.42
C TYR A 29 17.36 1.34 -38.68
N ILE A 30 16.99 0.74 -39.83
CA ILE A 30 15.59 0.36 -40.11
C ILE A 30 15.03 -0.60 -39.04
N TYR A 31 15.86 -1.46 -38.43
CA TYR A 31 15.43 -2.40 -37.40
C TYR A 31 15.06 -1.73 -36.06
N LEU A 32 15.43 -0.45 -35.86
CA LEU A 32 15.01 0.30 -34.67
C LEU A 32 13.49 0.52 -34.61
N ILE A 33 12.76 0.37 -35.72
CA ILE A 33 11.29 0.42 -35.73
C ILE A 33 10.65 -0.70 -34.91
N ILE A 34 11.37 -1.80 -34.66
CA ILE A 34 10.91 -2.92 -33.82
C ILE A 34 10.74 -2.46 -32.36
N VAL A 35 11.54 -1.50 -31.90
CA VAL A 35 11.54 -1.02 -30.51
C VAL A 35 10.21 -0.34 -30.12
N PRO A 36 9.70 0.69 -30.85
CA PRO A 36 8.41 1.30 -30.52
C PRO A 36 7.25 0.32 -30.67
N VAL A 37 7.30 -0.61 -31.63
CA VAL A 37 6.26 -1.65 -31.81
C VAL A 37 6.25 -2.61 -30.62
N ALA A 38 7.42 -3.10 -30.19
CA ALA A 38 7.56 -3.97 -29.02
C ALA A 38 7.12 -3.26 -27.73
N LEU A 39 7.47 -1.98 -27.56
CA LEU A 39 7.00 -1.17 -26.42
C LEU A 39 5.48 -1.00 -26.43
N PHE A 40 4.88 -0.73 -27.59
CA PHE A 40 3.42 -0.62 -27.71
C PHE A 40 2.72 -1.95 -27.40
N ALA A 41 3.24 -3.07 -27.92
CA ALA A 41 2.76 -4.41 -27.62
C ALA A 41 2.87 -4.73 -26.12
N MET A 42 3.98 -4.36 -25.48
CA MET A 42 4.18 -4.54 -24.04
C MET A 42 3.21 -3.72 -23.20
N ILE A 43 2.96 -2.45 -23.56
CA ILE A 43 2.01 -1.58 -22.85
C ILE A 43 0.58 -2.13 -22.98
N THR A 44 0.17 -2.53 -24.19
CA THR A 44 -1.17 -3.08 -24.43
C THR A 44 -1.36 -4.42 -23.72
N PHE A 45 -0.38 -5.33 -23.80
CA PHE A 45 -0.39 -6.61 -23.09
C PHE A 45 -0.53 -6.42 -21.57
N ASN A 46 0.26 -5.53 -20.97
CA ASN A 46 0.19 -5.21 -19.54
C ASN A 46 -1.17 -4.64 -19.13
N ARG A 47 -1.78 -3.80 -19.98
CA ARG A 47 -3.15 -3.30 -19.77
C ARG A 47 -4.18 -4.43 -19.83
N PHE A 48 -4.11 -5.29 -20.85
CA PHE A 48 -5.00 -6.46 -20.98
C PHE A 48 -4.89 -7.40 -19.78
N ARG A 49 -3.67 -7.75 -19.38
CA ARG A 49 -3.38 -8.60 -18.21
C ARG A 49 -3.98 -8.02 -16.94
N LYS A 50 -3.77 -6.73 -16.69
CA LYS A 50 -4.34 -6.03 -15.52
C LYS A 50 -5.87 -6.05 -15.54
N ASN A 51 -6.48 -5.73 -16.68
CA ASN A 51 -7.94 -5.73 -16.82
C ASN A 51 -8.54 -7.13 -16.64
N ARG A 52 -7.88 -8.17 -17.18
CA ARG A 52 -8.27 -9.56 -16.98
C ARG A 52 -8.24 -9.95 -15.50
N LYS A 53 -7.19 -9.60 -14.76
CA LYS A 53 -7.09 -9.84 -13.31
C LYS A 53 -8.22 -9.16 -12.54
N ILE A 54 -8.52 -7.89 -12.87
CA ILE A 54 -9.64 -7.15 -12.25
C ILE A 54 -10.98 -7.84 -12.55
N ARG A 55 -11.23 -8.20 -13.81
CA ARG A 55 -12.47 -8.85 -14.22
C ARG A 55 -12.69 -10.18 -13.50
N LEU A 56 -11.69 -11.06 -13.52
CA LEU A 56 -11.74 -12.36 -12.83
C LEU A 56 -11.92 -12.19 -11.32
N GLY A 57 -11.28 -11.19 -10.72
CA GLY A 57 -11.45 -10.87 -9.31
C GLY A 57 -12.88 -10.44 -8.95
N LYS A 58 -13.48 -9.57 -9.75
CA LYS A 58 -14.88 -9.15 -9.61
C LYS A 58 -15.88 -10.29 -9.86
N GLU A 59 -15.60 -11.16 -10.83
CA GLU A 59 -16.39 -12.38 -11.06
C GLU A 59 -16.38 -13.32 -9.85
N ARG A 60 -15.22 -13.50 -9.20
CA ARG A 60 -15.12 -14.25 -7.94
C ARG A 60 -15.98 -13.62 -6.85
N LEU A 61 -15.91 -12.30 -6.64
CA LEU A 61 -16.76 -11.60 -5.67
C LEU A 61 -18.25 -11.80 -5.98
N LYS A 62 -18.64 -11.70 -7.26
CA LYS A 62 -20.02 -11.91 -7.71
C LYS A 62 -20.51 -13.33 -7.41
N SER A 63 -19.64 -14.33 -7.58
CA SER A 63 -19.94 -15.74 -7.30
C SER A 63 -20.08 -16.05 -5.81
N GLN A 64 -19.40 -15.30 -4.95
CA GLN A 64 -19.44 -15.44 -3.49
C GLN A 64 -20.62 -14.71 -2.85
N TRP A 65 -21.22 -13.75 -3.55
CA TRP A 65 -22.29 -12.93 -3.00
C TRP A 65 -23.48 -13.76 -2.50
N GLY A 66 -23.88 -13.55 -1.25
CA GLY A 66 -25.00 -14.25 -0.61
C GLY A 66 -24.73 -15.73 -0.27
N ARG A 67 -23.49 -16.22 -0.46
CA ARG A 67 -23.08 -17.57 -0.06
C ARG A 67 -22.38 -17.54 1.29
N GLU A 68 -22.49 -18.63 2.03
CA GLU A 68 -21.77 -18.81 3.29
C GLU A 68 -20.25 -18.77 3.07
N HIS A 69 -19.53 -18.13 3.99
CA HIS A 69 -18.07 -18.01 3.96
C HIS A 69 -17.48 -18.70 5.17
N ILE A 70 -16.88 -19.87 4.95
CA ILE A 70 -16.14 -20.60 5.97
C ILE A 70 -14.69 -20.12 5.92
N GLU A 71 -14.33 -19.25 6.86
CA GLU A 71 -12.98 -18.71 7.02
C GLU A 71 -12.54 -18.86 8.47
N LYS A 72 -11.27 -19.24 8.70
CA LYS A 72 -10.69 -19.27 10.03
C LYS A 72 -10.54 -17.83 10.53
N ARG A 73 -11.21 -17.52 11.63
CA ARG A 73 -11.20 -16.21 12.27
C ARG A 73 -10.47 -16.28 13.59
N VAL A 74 -9.59 -15.32 13.82
CA VAL A 74 -8.83 -15.20 15.06
C VAL A 74 -9.36 -13.96 15.79
N ILE A 75 -10.15 -14.19 16.85
CA ILE A 75 -10.86 -13.10 17.54
C ILE A 75 -9.90 -12.03 18.09
N SER A 76 -8.68 -12.41 18.51
CA SER A 76 -7.67 -11.46 18.98
C SER A 76 -7.31 -10.40 17.93
N ASP A 77 -7.28 -10.75 16.65
CA ASP A 77 -6.95 -9.81 15.57
C ASP A 77 -8.17 -8.93 15.22
N ILE A 78 -9.36 -9.49 15.38
CA ILE A 78 -10.64 -8.85 15.05
C ILE A 78 -11.00 -7.76 16.08
N ARG A 79 -10.76 -8.03 17.37
CA ARG A 79 -11.11 -7.11 18.46
C ARG A 79 -10.23 -5.86 18.54
N LYS A 80 -9.10 -5.81 17.81
CA LYS A 80 -8.10 -4.74 17.94
C LYS A 80 -8.68 -3.32 17.80
N LEU A 81 -9.60 -3.07 16.87
CA LEU A 81 -10.24 -1.75 16.75
C LEU A 81 -11.14 -1.45 17.94
N TYR A 82 -11.91 -2.43 18.42
CA TYR A 82 -12.73 -2.26 19.60
C TYR A 82 -11.86 -1.94 20.82
N ASP A 83 -10.73 -2.62 21.01
CA ASP A 83 -9.84 -2.32 22.13
C ASP A 83 -9.19 -0.94 21.98
N PHE A 84 -8.71 -0.61 20.79
CA PHE A 84 -8.11 0.70 20.47
C PHE A 84 -9.04 1.88 20.78
N LEU A 85 -10.35 1.72 20.53
CA LEU A 85 -11.36 2.75 20.78
C LEU A 85 -11.93 2.72 22.21
N ALA A 86 -11.35 1.94 23.14
CA ALA A 86 -11.89 1.81 24.50
C ALA A 86 -11.96 3.12 25.28
N SER A 87 -10.97 4.00 25.07
CA SER A 87 -10.93 5.33 25.70
C SER A 87 -12.08 6.24 25.23
N GLU A 88 -12.57 6.07 24.01
CA GLU A 88 -13.69 6.83 23.43
C GLU A 88 -15.06 6.38 23.98
N ARG A 89 -15.13 5.25 24.72
CA ARG A 89 -16.39 4.63 25.17
C ARG A 89 -16.82 4.93 26.60
N LYS A 90 -16.05 5.71 27.36
CA LYS A 90 -16.46 6.11 28.72
C LYS A 90 -17.86 6.73 28.59
N ASP A 91 -18.86 6.09 29.20
CA ASP A 91 -20.28 6.51 29.25
C ASP A 91 -21.21 6.08 28.11
N THR A 92 -20.85 5.10 27.27
CA THR A 92 -21.78 4.51 26.28
C THR A 92 -22.12 3.04 26.57
N PHE A 93 -23.33 2.61 26.19
CA PHE A 93 -23.72 1.20 26.27
C PHE A 93 -22.85 0.36 25.33
N PHE A 94 -22.30 -0.73 25.84
CA PHE A 94 -21.60 -1.74 25.06
C PHE A 94 -21.93 -3.14 25.57
N ILE A 95 -21.81 -4.14 24.69
CA ILE A 95 -21.94 -5.55 25.04
C ILE A 95 -20.61 -6.01 25.65
N ASP A 96 -20.62 -6.31 26.95
CA ASP A 96 -19.45 -6.81 27.67
C ASP A 96 -19.11 -8.26 27.31
N ASP A 97 -17.93 -8.73 27.76
CA ASP A 97 -17.42 -10.06 27.41
C ASP A 97 -18.23 -11.23 27.98
N ILE A 98 -18.96 -11.04 29.08
CA ILE A 98 -19.87 -12.05 29.62
C ILE A 98 -21.09 -12.14 28.71
N THR A 99 -21.77 -11.01 28.48
CA THR A 99 -22.95 -10.97 27.60
C THR A 99 -22.65 -11.46 26.19
N TRP A 100 -21.50 -11.09 25.61
CA TRP A 100 -21.07 -11.56 24.28
C TRP A 100 -20.93 -13.07 24.22
N ARG A 101 -20.41 -13.68 25.28
CA ARG A 101 -20.24 -15.13 25.40
C ARG A 101 -21.56 -15.84 25.61
N ASP A 102 -22.42 -15.32 26.48
CA ASP A 102 -23.74 -15.88 26.76
C ASP A 102 -24.63 -15.92 25.51
N LEU A 103 -24.50 -14.89 24.65
CA LEU A 103 -25.18 -14.80 23.36
C LEU A 103 -24.50 -15.60 22.23
N ASN A 104 -23.38 -16.28 22.51
CA ASN A 104 -22.57 -17.00 21.53
C ASN A 104 -22.22 -16.15 20.29
N MET A 105 -21.83 -14.90 20.52
CA MET A 105 -21.66 -13.90 19.47
C MET A 105 -20.47 -14.19 18.54
N ASP A 106 -19.50 -15.03 18.94
CA ASP A 106 -18.43 -15.48 18.03
C ASP A 106 -19.00 -16.30 16.86
N ALA A 107 -19.97 -17.18 17.14
CA ALA A 107 -20.66 -17.96 16.10
C ALA A 107 -21.54 -17.05 15.22
N VAL A 108 -22.22 -16.08 15.82
CA VAL A 108 -23.02 -15.09 15.08
C VAL A 108 -22.10 -14.28 14.17
N PHE A 109 -21.00 -13.73 14.69
CA PHE A 109 -20.00 -12.97 13.95
C PHE A 109 -19.49 -13.75 12.75
N ALA A 110 -19.11 -15.02 12.96
CA ALA A 110 -18.58 -15.88 11.90
C ALA A 110 -19.57 -16.08 10.74
N ARG A 111 -20.88 -16.04 11.00
CA ARG A 111 -21.93 -16.16 9.98
C ARG A 111 -22.22 -14.85 9.25
N ILE A 112 -22.17 -13.71 9.94
CA ILE A 112 -22.52 -12.40 9.35
C ILE A 112 -21.32 -11.70 8.71
N ASP A 113 -20.08 -12.06 9.07
CA ASP A 113 -18.87 -11.47 8.52
C ASP A 113 -18.65 -11.88 7.05
N HIS A 114 -19.13 -11.02 6.15
CA HIS A 114 -18.84 -11.05 4.72
C HIS A 114 -17.89 -9.92 4.29
N THR A 115 -17.19 -9.29 5.24
CA THR A 115 -16.25 -8.20 4.95
C THR A 115 -15.12 -8.70 4.04
N LYS A 116 -14.44 -7.78 3.34
CA LYS A 116 -13.36 -8.14 2.40
C LYS A 116 -12.00 -7.60 2.82
N SER A 117 -11.96 -6.82 3.90
CA SER A 117 -10.76 -6.16 4.41
C SER A 117 -10.67 -6.28 5.94
N LEU A 118 -9.44 -6.23 6.48
CA LEU A 118 -9.21 -6.21 7.92
C LEU A 118 -9.90 -5.01 8.62
N PRO A 119 -9.85 -3.77 8.08
CA PRO A 119 -10.61 -2.67 8.65
C PRO A 119 -12.10 -2.95 8.75
N GLY A 120 -12.72 -3.51 7.69
CA GLY A 120 -14.14 -3.87 7.70
C GLY A 120 -14.47 -4.93 8.74
N MET A 121 -13.61 -5.95 8.87
CA MET A 121 -13.79 -7.02 9.86
C MET A 121 -13.73 -6.47 11.30
N ASN A 122 -12.74 -5.62 11.58
CA ASN A 122 -12.58 -5.00 12.91
C ASN A 122 -13.70 -4.00 13.20
N TYR A 123 -14.17 -3.27 12.19
CA TYR A 123 -15.28 -2.33 12.32
C TYR A 123 -16.61 -3.03 12.54
N LEU A 124 -16.87 -4.15 11.84
CA LEU A 124 -18.05 -4.99 12.08
C LEU A 124 -18.08 -5.51 13.52
N TYR A 125 -16.95 -5.97 14.05
CA TYR A 125 -16.86 -6.41 15.44
C TYR A 125 -17.17 -5.27 16.41
N ASN A 126 -16.55 -4.11 16.19
CA ASN A 126 -16.81 -2.91 16.98
C ASN A 126 -18.29 -2.49 16.91
N LEU A 127 -18.93 -2.59 15.75
CA LEU A 127 -20.34 -2.27 15.55
C LEU A 127 -21.27 -3.20 16.33
N LEU A 128 -20.97 -4.49 16.39
CA LEU A 128 -21.79 -5.45 17.15
C LEU A 128 -21.61 -5.30 18.66
N ARG A 129 -20.40 -4.93 19.11
CA ARG A 129 -20.13 -4.61 20.51
C ARG A 129 -20.81 -3.31 20.96
N ASN A 130 -21.06 -2.39 20.03
CA ASN A 130 -21.61 -1.06 20.33
C ASN A 130 -22.88 -0.79 19.48
N PRO A 131 -24.02 -1.42 19.83
CA PRO A 131 -25.26 -1.25 19.08
C PRO A 131 -25.77 0.19 19.12
N LEU A 132 -26.39 0.63 18.02
CA LEU A 132 -27.03 1.94 17.93
C LEU A 132 -28.48 1.87 18.43
N PHE A 133 -28.88 2.85 19.23
CA PHE A 133 -30.25 3.00 19.73
C PHE A 133 -31.02 4.16 19.08
N THR A 134 -30.34 5.02 18.32
CA THR A 134 -30.95 6.17 17.65
C THR A 134 -31.63 5.76 16.35
N LYS A 135 -32.95 5.99 16.26
CA LYS A 135 -33.77 5.62 15.10
C LYS A 135 -33.27 6.22 13.78
N ASP A 136 -32.88 7.50 13.77
CA ASP A 136 -32.47 8.18 12.54
C ASP A 136 -31.18 7.60 11.95
N GLU A 137 -30.21 7.25 12.81
CA GLU A 137 -28.98 6.58 12.41
C GLU A 137 -29.24 5.17 11.87
N LEU A 138 -30.16 4.43 12.49
CA LEU A 138 -30.59 3.11 12.01
C LEU A 138 -31.26 3.21 10.63
N ILE A 139 -32.14 4.20 10.42
CA ILE A 139 -32.77 4.46 9.12
C ILE A 139 -31.72 4.85 8.07
N ARG A 140 -30.74 5.69 8.42
CA ARG A 140 -29.64 6.04 7.52
C ARG A 140 -28.85 4.80 7.11
N ARG A 141 -28.52 3.92 8.07
CA ARG A 141 -27.81 2.66 7.81
C ARG A 141 -28.63 1.72 6.93
N ASP A 142 -29.92 1.56 7.19
CA ASP A 142 -30.83 0.74 6.39
C ASP A 142 -30.91 1.21 4.93
N LYS A 143 -30.97 2.54 4.68
CA LYS A 143 -30.91 3.10 3.33
C LYS A 143 -29.62 2.74 2.58
N ILE A 144 -28.47 2.79 3.26
CA ILE A 144 -27.18 2.42 2.67
C ILE A 144 -27.15 0.92 2.35
N ILE A 145 -27.62 0.08 3.28
CA ILE A 145 -27.72 -1.38 3.08
C ILE A 145 -28.58 -1.70 1.86
N LYS A 146 -29.78 -1.10 1.77
CA LYS A 146 -30.69 -1.28 0.62
C LYS A 146 -30.06 -0.83 -0.69
N SER A 147 -29.35 0.30 -0.69
CA SER A 147 -28.63 0.78 -1.89
C SER A 147 -27.63 -0.26 -2.44
N PHE A 148 -26.93 -0.98 -1.57
CA PHE A 148 -26.03 -2.08 -1.98
C PHE A 148 -26.77 -3.37 -2.36
N GLN A 149 -27.89 -3.68 -1.71
CA GLN A 149 -28.72 -4.84 -2.03
C GLN A 149 -29.37 -4.70 -3.42
N ASP A 150 -29.92 -3.53 -3.72
CA ASP A 150 -30.61 -3.23 -4.97
C ASP A 150 -29.62 -3.06 -6.13
N ASN A 151 -28.41 -2.55 -5.85
CA ASN A 151 -27.35 -2.37 -6.84
C ASN A 151 -26.13 -3.27 -6.56
N LYS A 152 -26.26 -4.55 -6.91
CA LYS A 152 -25.16 -5.52 -6.77
C LYS A 152 -23.89 -5.12 -7.54
N TYR A 153 -24.02 -4.41 -8.67
CA TYR A 153 -22.85 -3.94 -9.41
C TYR A 153 -22.04 -2.94 -8.58
N LEU A 154 -22.71 -1.93 -8.01
CA LEU A 154 -22.10 -0.95 -7.10
C LEU A 154 -21.41 -1.63 -5.92
N ALA A 155 -22.07 -2.62 -5.31
CA ALA A 155 -21.49 -3.35 -4.19
C ALA A 155 -20.19 -4.08 -4.58
N ILE A 156 -20.14 -4.70 -5.77
CA ILE A 156 -18.93 -5.36 -6.28
C ILE A 156 -17.82 -4.33 -6.60
N GLU A 157 -18.17 -3.16 -7.14
CA GLU A 157 -17.20 -2.09 -7.39
C GLU A 157 -16.53 -1.60 -6.11
N ILE A 158 -17.27 -1.48 -5.00
CA ILE A 158 -16.74 -1.11 -3.68
C ILE A 158 -15.99 -2.28 -3.02
N GLN A 159 -16.49 -3.51 -3.12
CA GLN A 159 -15.84 -4.69 -2.57
C GLN A 159 -14.50 -5.00 -3.24
N TRP A 160 -14.32 -4.61 -4.51
CA TRP A 160 -13.08 -4.86 -5.24
C TRP A 160 -11.83 -4.27 -4.57
N PRO A 161 -11.72 -2.94 -4.34
CA PRO A 161 -10.58 -2.36 -3.63
C PRO A 161 -10.41 -2.94 -2.21
N LEU A 162 -11.51 -3.20 -1.49
CA LEU A 162 -11.48 -3.83 -0.17
C LEU A 162 -10.87 -5.23 -0.22
N SER A 163 -11.22 -6.03 -1.24
CA SER A 163 -10.68 -7.39 -1.43
C SER A 163 -9.20 -7.41 -1.79
N ILE A 164 -8.70 -6.37 -2.46
CA ILE A 164 -7.27 -6.21 -2.73
C ILE A 164 -6.52 -5.91 -1.43
N LEU A 165 -7.10 -5.09 -0.54
CA LEU A 165 -6.54 -4.81 0.78
C LEU A 165 -6.48 -6.10 1.62
N GLY A 166 -7.58 -6.87 1.62
CA GLY A 166 -7.66 -8.19 2.25
C GLY A 166 -7.75 -8.17 3.78
N LYS A 167 -7.95 -9.35 4.37
CA LYS A 167 -8.19 -9.53 5.82
C LYS A 167 -6.98 -9.90 6.67
N LYS A 168 -5.85 -10.27 6.06
CA LYS A 168 -4.68 -10.70 6.83
C LYS A 168 -4.03 -9.50 7.51
N ASP A 169 -3.88 -9.57 8.83
CA ASP A 169 -2.97 -8.68 9.54
C ASP A 169 -1.55 -9.01 9.08
N LYS A 170 -0.86 -8.00 8.57
CA LYS A 170 0.48 -8.13 7.99
C LYS A 170 1.49 -7.24 8.68
N ALA A 171 1.09 -6.39 9.63
CA ALA A 171 1.97 -5.31 10.08
C ALA A 171 1.65 -4.74 11.47
N ASP A 172 0.76 -5.38 12.25
CA ASP A 172 0.29 -4.90 13.55
C ASP A 172 0.03 -3.38 13.59
N VAL A 173 -0.83 -2.93 12.68
CA VAL A 173 -1.09 -1.50 12.45
C VAL A 173 -1.56 -0.76 13.70
N PHE A 174 -2.12 -1.47 14.68
CA PHE A 174 -2.61 -0.88 15.92
C PHE A 174 -1.48 -0.44 16.85
N LEU A 175 -0.37 -1.18 16.91
CA LEU A 175 0.84 -0.73 17.61
C LEU A 175 1.33 0.61 17.03
N TYR A 176 1.28 0.76 15.71
CA TYR A 176 1.58 2.04 15.05
C TYR A 176 0.55 3.13 15.39
N PHE A 177 -0.74 2.82 15.45
CA PHE A 177 -1.76 3.81 15.81
C PHE A 177 -1.60 4.31 17.25
N GLU A 178 -1.16 3.46 18.17
CA GLU A 178 -0.91 3.81 19.57
C GLU A 178 0.38 4.63 19.72
N ASP A 179 1.52 4.06 19.32
CA ASP A 179 2.86 4.59 19.65
C ASP A 179 3.52 5.37 18.50
N GLY A 180 2.99 5.25 17.28
CA GLY A 180 3.69 5.67 16.08
C GLY A 180 4.87 4.75 15.72
N LEU A 181 5.59 5.10 14.66
CA LEU A 181 6.78 4.34 14.26
C LEU A 181 7.97 4.70 15.16
N ASN A 182 8.60 3.69 15.77
CA ASN A 182 9.73 3.84 16.69
C ASN A 182 11.07 4.02 15.96
N VAL A 183 11.13 5.01 15.07
CA VAL A 183 12.35 5.34 14.31
C VAL A 183 12.71 6.81 14.52
N ARG A 184 13.83 7.06 15.18
CA ARG A 184 14.34 8.42 15.42
C ARG A 184 14.77 9.06 14.11
N THR A 185 14.15 10.18 13.74
CA THR A 185 14.40 10.87 12.45
C THR A 185 15.39 12.04 12.54
N ASN A 186 16.07 12.23 13.66
CA ASN A 186 17.03 13.31 13.90
C ASN A 186 18.23 13.31 12.92
N MET A 187 18.66 12.13 12.46
CA MET A 187 19.78 11.98 11.51
C MET A 187 19.42 12.39 10.07
N LEU A 188 18.15 12.73 9.78
CA LEU A 188 17.70 13.08 8.43
C LEU A 188 18.45 14.27 7.83
N ILE A 189 18.81 15.28 8.65
CA ILE A 189 19.56 16.44 8.18
C ILE A 189 20.99 16.04 7.79
N ILE A 190 21.63 15.20 8.61
CA ILE A 190 22.99 14.69 8.36
C ILE A 190 23.02 13.88 7.06
N TYR A 191 22.05 13.00 6.83
CA TYR A 191 21.98 12.21 5.59
C TYR A 191 21.77 13.08 4.36
N ARG A 192 21.00 14.18 4.46
CA ARG A 192 20.87 15.15 3.36
C ARG A 192 22.20 15.84 3.05
N ILE A 193 22.95 16.24 4.06
CA ILE A 193 24.27 16.86 3.85
C ILE A 193 25.21 15.84 3.19
N LEU A 194 25.31 14.63 3.74
CA LEU A 194 26.13 13.54 3.20
C LEU A 194 25.76 13.15 1.76
N SER A 195 24.49 13.29 1.37
CA SER A 195 24.05 13.04 -0.01
C SER A 195 24.58 14.05 -1.02
N LEU A 196 24.92 15.26 -0.59
CA LEU A 196 25.41 16.33 -1.46
C LEU A 196 26.93 16.24 -1.69
N ILE A 197 27.67 15.67 -0.73
CA ILE A 197 29.13 15.61 -0.77
C ILE A 197 29.68 14.87 -2.00
N PRO A 198 29.13 13.74 -2.48
CA PRO A 198 29.61 13.10 -3.71
C PRO A 198 29.60 14.03 -4.93
N TYR A 199 28.60 14.90 -5.04
CA TYR A 199 28.52 15.86 -6.14
C TYR A 199 29.54 16.99 -6.01
N LEU A 200 29.78 17.46 -4.78
CA LEU A 200 30.82 18.45 -4.49
C LEU A 200 32.23 17.88 -4.75
N ALA A 201 32.47 16.61 -4.38
CA ALA A 201 33.71 15.92 -4.66
C ALA A 201 33.92 15.70 -6.17
N ALA A 202 32.84 15.41 -6.92
CA ALA A 202 32.90 15.32 -8.37
C ALA A 202 33.24 16.68 -9.03
N LEU A 203 32.74 17.79 -8.49
CA LEU A 203 33.12 19.13 -8.94
C LEU A 203 34.60 19.43 -8.61
N LEU A 204 35.05 19.01 -7.43
CA LEU A 204 36.44 19.19 -6.98
C LEU A 204 37.44 18.42 -7.87
N LEU A 205 37.07 17.26 -8.41
CA LEU A 205 37.90 16.49 -9.36
C LEU A 205 38.32 17.29 -10.60
N ILE A 206 37.52 18.29 -11.01
CA ILE A 206 37.82 19.16 -12.16
C ILE A 206 38.91 20.18 -11.81
N VAL A 207 38.92 20.65 -10.56
CA VAL A 207 39.85 21.68 -10.08
C VAL A 207 41.15 21.06 -9.54
N ASN A 208 41.04 20.02 -8.71
CA ASN A 208 42.16 19.29 -8.15
C ASN A 208 41.83 17.79 -8.10
N ARG A 209 42.50 17.02 -8.97
CA ARG A 209 42.20 15.61 -9.20
C ARG A 209 42.53 14.74 -7.98
N GLU A 210 43.66 14.99 -7.31
CA GLU A 210 44.12 14.17 -6.18
C GLU A 210 43.24 14.36 -4.94
N MET A 211 42.95 15.62 -4.58
CA MET A 211 42.07 15.93 -3.46
C MET A 211 40.62 15.50 -3.74
N GLY A 212 40.12 15.77 -4.96
CA GLY A 212 38.78 15.36 -5.37
C GLY A 212 38.58 13.85 -5.30
N PHE A 213 39.56 13.07 -5.79
CA PHE A 213 39.50 11.61 -5.78
C PHE A 213 39.51 11.07 -4.34
N SER A 214 40.40 11.59 -3.50
CA SER A 214 40.52 11.16 -2.10
C SER A 214 39.22 11.40 -1.31
N VAL A 215 38.62 12.60 -1.45
CA VAL A 215 37.35 12.93 -0.79
C VAL A 215 36.22 12.07 -1.35
N PHE A 216 36.17 11.85 -2.66
CA PHE A 216 35.13 11.03 -3.29
C PHE A 216 35.15 9.60 -2.76
N VAL A 217 36.31 8.95 -2.71
CA VAL A 217 36.46 7.57 -2.19
C VAL A 217 36.09 7.49 -0.71
N LEU A 218 36.53 8.44 0.11
CA LEU A 218 36.20 8.48 1.54
C LEU A 218 34.68 8.57 1.76
N VAL A 219 34.02 9.48 1.05
CA VAL A 219 32.57 9.73 1.17
C VAL A 219 31.77 8.54 0.67
N LEU A 220 32.22 7.88 -0.41
CA LEU A 220 31.60 6.64 -0.87
C LEU A 220 31.63 5.55 0.20
N GLY A 221 32.77 5.36 0.87
CA GLY A 221 32.90 4.40 1.98
C GLY A 221 31.95 4.71 3.14
N ILE A 222 31.88 5.98 3.55
CA ILE A 222 30.98 6.43 4.62
C ILE A 222 29.51 6.23 4.23
N ASN A 223 29.12 6.66 3.02
CA ASN A 223 27.74 6.54 2.55
C ASN A 223 27.35 5.06 2.37
N ALA A 224 28.26 4.20 1.89
CA ALA A 224 28.02 2.76 1.81
C ALA A 224 27.76 2.13 3.18
N ALA A 225 28.58 2.45 4.18
CA ALA A 225 28.40 1.95 5.55
C ALA A 225 27.07 2.41 6.16
N ILE A 226 26.70 3.69 5.98
CA ILE A 226 25.43 4.24 6.44
C ILE A 226 24.24 3.59 5.72
N TYR A 227 24.34 3.42 4.40
CA TYR A 227 23.30 2.78 3.59
C TYR A 227 23.02 1.37 4.10
N GLN A 228 24.07 0.55 4.25
CA GLN A 228 23.94 -0.83 4.70
C GLN A 228 23.32 -0.94 6.10
N LYS A 229 23.75 -0.08 7.05
CA LYS A 229 23.17 -0.03 8.39
C LYS A 229 21.69 0.32 8.39
N ASN A 230 21.28 1.23 7.51
CA ASN A 230 19.89 1.67 7.43
C ASN A 230 19.01 0.71 6.62
N LYS A 231 19.58 -0.08 5.71
CA LYS A 231 18.83 -1.05 4.90
C LYS A 231 18.02 -2.01 5.78
N ASN A 232 18.62 -2.51 6.87
CA ASN A 232 17.93 -3.38 7.83
C ASN A 232 16.71 -2.69 8.47
N ARG A 233 16.84 -1.41 8.87
CA ARG A 233 15.72 -0.63 9.42
C ARG A 233 14.60 -0.41 8.41
N VAL A 234 14.94 -0.24 7.12
CA VAL A 234 13.93 -0.17 6.07
C VAL A 234 13.16 -1.48 5.98
N TYR A 235 13.85 -2.62 6.06
CA TYR A 235 13.22 -3.94 6.01
C TYR A 235 12.30 -4.22 7.20
N GLU A 236 12.67 -3.81 8.41
CA GLU A 236 11.84 -3.94 9.62
C GLU A 236 10.48 -3.23 9.43
N GLU A 237 10.48 -2.03 8.84
CA GLU A 237 9.28 -1.19 8.70
C GLU A 237 8.55 -1.37 7.34
N ILE A 238 9.08 -2.20 6.43
CA ILE A 238 8.56 -2.26 5.06
C ILE A 238 7.13 -2.80 5.01
N GLU A 239 6.78 -3.69 5.94
CA GLU A 239 5.45 -4.30 5.99
C GLU A 239 4.37 -3.29 6.38
N ILE A 240 4.61 -2.49 7.42
CA ILE A 240 3.71 -1.41 7.81
C ILE A 240 3.61 -0.34 6.72
N PHE A 241 4.71 0.02 6.05
CA PHE A 241 4.67 0.92 4.90
C PHE A 241 3.80 0.36 3.77
N ARG A 242 3.97 -0.93 3.43
CA ARG A 242 3.15 -1.60 2.41
C ARG A 242 1.68 -1.63 2.79
N TYR A 243 1.36 -1.85 4.06
CA TYR A 243 -0.01 -1.85 4.56
C TYR A 243 -0.63 -0.45 4.49
N LEU A 244 0.02 0.58 5.05
CA LEU A 244 -0.44 1.97 4.99
C LEU A 244 -0.60 2.46 3.55
N GLY A 245 0.34 2.12 2.67
CA GLY A 245 0.22 2.41 1.24
C GLY A 245 -0.96 1.68 0.57
N SER A 246 -1.33 0.50 1.06
CA SER A 246 -2.49 -0.24 0.57
C SER A 246 -3.81 0.32 1.09
N LEU A 247 -3.86 0.86 2.31
CA LEU A 247 -5.00 1.63 2.81
C LEU A 247 -5.27 2.85 1.91
N ILE A 248 -4.24 3.63 1.59
CA ILE A 248 -4.36 4.80 0.69
C ILE A 248 -4.90 4.36 -0.68
N ARG A 249 -4.32 3.31 -1.28
CA ARG A 249 -4.77 2.80 -2.59
C ARG A 249 -6.20 2.24 -2.56
N CYS A 250 -6.61 1.63 -1.45
CA CYS A 250 -7.97 1.16 -1.25
C CYS A 250 -8.94 2.34 -1.25
N LEU A 251 -8.63 3.40 -0.50
CA LEU A 251 -9.41 4.62 -0.45
C LEU A 251 -9.46 5.34 -1.82
N GLU A 252 -8.34 5.42 -2.55
CA GLU A 252 -8.30 5.92 -3.93
C GLU A 252 -9.17 5.09 -4.90
N GLY A 253 -9.29 3.78 -4.64
CA GLY A 253 -10.15 2.88 -5.39
C GLY A 253 -11.62 3.17 -5.14
N ILE A 254 -11.99 3.35 -3.87
CA ILE A 254 -13.36 3.68 -3.43
C ILE A 254 -13.79 5.05 -3.96
N ASP A 255 -12.93 6.08 -3.88
CA ASP A 255 -13.24 7.45 -4.35
C ASP A 255 -13.65 7.48 -5.84
N LYS A 256 -13.07 6.59 -6.66
CA LYS A 256 -13.36 6.50 -8.10
C LYS A 256 -14.71 5.86 -8.42
N VAL A 257 -15.31 5.16 -7.47
CA VAL A 257 -16.61 4.51 -7.67
C VAL A 257 -17.70 5.57 -7.53
N GLN A 258 -18.61 5.63 -8.49
CA GLN A 258 -19.83 6.44 -8.36
C GLN A 258 -20.77 5.76 -7.38
N THR A 259 -21.25 6.51 -6.39
CA THR A 259 -22.05 5.95 -5.27
C THR A 259 -23.43 6.60 -5.21
N PRO A 260 -24.29 6.41 -6.22
CA PRO A 260 -25.64 6.98 -6.22
C PRO A 260 -26.44 6.47 -5.02
N GLY A 261 -27.11 7.36 -4.30
CA GLY A 261 -27.92 7.01 -3.14
C GLY A 261 -27.14 6.73 -1.84
N ILE A 262 -25.80 6.79 -1.87
CA ILE A 262 -24.95 6.63 -0.69
C ILE A 262 -24.24 7.94 -0.41
N ASP A 263 -24.55 8.54 0.74
CA ASP A 263 -23.90 9.75 1.22
C ASP A 263 -22.51 9.41 1.79
N ILE A 264 -21.50 9.55 0.95
CA ILE A 264 -20.09 9.42 1.32
C ILE A 264 -19.49 10.82 1.33
N ASP A 265 -18.83 11.18 2.42
CA ASP A 265 -18.09 12.45 2.53
C ASP A 265 -16.84 12.44 1.61
N ARG A 266 -17.07 12.75 0.33
CA ARG A 266 -16.03 12.81 -0.69
C ARG A 266 -15.02 13.91 -0.43
N THR A 267 -15.40 14.98 0.27
CA THR A 267 -14.49 16.07 0.61
C THR A 267 -13.46 15.59 1.62
N LYS A 268 -13.92 14.89 2.68
CA LYS A 268 -13.03 14.25 3.66
C LYS A 268 -12.10 13.24 2.99
N ILE A 269 -12.61 12.38 2.11
CA ILE A 269 -11.79 11.42 1.36
C ILE A 269 -10.69 12.14 0.56
N LYS A 270 -11.05 13.16 -0.23
CA LYS A 270 -10.08 13.92 -1.03
C LYS A 270 -9.01 14.59 -0.18
N ASN A 271 -9.39 15.17 0.96
CA ASN A 271 -8.45 15.81 1.88
C ASN A 271 -7.46 14.81 2.48
N LEU A 272 -7.93 13.63 2.90
CA LEU A 272 -7.09 12.55 3.42
C LEU A 272 -6.12 12.01 2.35
N LEU A 273 -6.61 11.81 1.12
CA LEU A 273 -5.80 11.36 -0.01
C LEU A 273 -4.73 12.41 -0.40
N GLN A 274 -5.08 13.70 -0.38
CA GLN A 274 -4.11 14.77 -0.62
C GLN A 274 -3.03 14.82 0.47
N ALA A 275 -3.43 14.74 1.73
CA ALA A 275 -2.52 14.76 2.87
C ALA A 275 -1.53 13.57 2.86
N THR A 276 -1.95 12.42 2.35
CA THR A 276 -1.13 11.19 2.32
C THR A 276 -0.43 10.94 0.97
N ARG A 277 -0.67 11.78 -0.06
CA ARG A 277 -0.11 11.62 -1.41
C ARG A 277 1.41 11.48 -1.45
N LYS A 278 2.13 12.30 -0.68
CA LYS A 278 3.60 12.27 -0.61
C LYS A 278 4.10 10.96 0.01
N ILE A 279 3.38 10.46 1.03
CA ILE A 279 3.67 9.19 1.71
C ILE A 279 3.50 8.03 0.71
N ASN A 280 2.37 7.96 0.00
CA ASN A 280 2.12 6.93 -1.02
C ASN A 280 3.22 6.93 -2.10
N LYS A 281 3.63 8.11 -2.59
CA LYS A 281 4.71 8.26 -3.57
C LYS A 281 6.05 7.74 -3.03
N ASN A 282 6.37 8.02 -1.77
CA ASN A 282 7.61 7.54 -1.17
C ASN A 282 7.61 6.03 -0.93
N ILE A 283 6.51 5.48 -0.39
CA ILE A 283 6.32 4.03 -0.20
C ILE A 283 6.46 3.29 -1.53
N SER A 284 5.91 3.83 -2.62
CA SER A 284 6.08 3.25 -3.95
C SER A 284 7.55 3.22 -4.41
N LYS A 285 8.34 4.24 -4.10
CA LYS A 285 9.78 4.27 -4.43
C LYS A 285 10.57 3.25 -3.62
N LEU A 286 10.26 3.10 -2.33
CA LEU A 286 10.94 2.14 -1.43
C LEU A 286 10.62 0.69 -1.82
N ASN A 287 9.37 0.40 -2.19
CA ASN A 287 8.97 -0.96 -2.59
C ASN A 287 9.57 -1.43 -3.92
N LYS A 288 9.89 -0.51 -4.84
CA LYS A 288 10.54 -0.85 -6.12
C LYS A 288 11.94 -1.44 -5.94
N GLY A 289 12.55 -1.33 -4.76
CA GLY A 289 13.85 -1.93 -4.47
C GLY A 289 13.81 -3.43 -4.12
N THR A 290 12.63 -4.06 -4.00
CA THR A 290 12.53 -5.39 -3.37
C THR A 290 12.28 -6.60 -4.28
N TYR A 291 11.84 -6.47 -5.52
CA TYR A 291 11.58 -7.62 -6.41
C TYR A 291 11.74 -7.25 -7.90
N GLU A 292 12.41 -8.13 -8.66
CA GLU A 292 12.62 -8.19 -10.13
C GLU A 292 14.01 -7.73 -10.64
N GLY A 293 14.92 -8.70 -10.82
CA GLY A 293 16.31 -8.55 -11.27
C GLY A 293 16.50 -8.03 -12.70
N ASN A 294 16.23 -6.74 -12.90
CA ASN A 294 16.68 -5.98 -14.08
C ASN A 294 18.00 -5.27 -13.79
N ASP A 295 18.88 -5.18 -14.79
CA ASP A 295 20.19 -4.52 -14.71
C ASP A 295 20.12 -3.05 -14.25
N LEU A 296 19.03 -2.36 -14.60
CA LEU A 296 18.75 -1.00 -14.16
C LEU A 296 18.52 -0.87 -12.64
N GLN A 297 18.11 -1.96 -11.96
CA GLN A 297 17.92 -1.94 -10.52
C GLN A 297 19.26 -1.94 -9.78
N PHE A 298 20.24 -2.70 -10.26
CA PHE A 298 21.61 -2.67 -9.70
C PHE A 298 22.20 -1.27 -9.79
N LEU A 299 22.04 -0.59 -10.94
CA LEU A 299 22.48 0.80 -11.09
C LEU A 299 21.77 1.75 -10.10
N MET A 300 20.46 1.56 -9.89
CA MET A 300 19.70 2.36 -8.93
C MET A 300 20.10 2.07 -7.48
N GLU A 301 20.49 0.84 -7.15
CA GLU A 301 21.00 0.48 -5.83
C GLU A 301 22.36 1.12 -5.56
N TYR A 302 23.28 1.09 -6.53
CA TYR A 302 24.54 1.84 -6.44
C TYR A 302 24.29 3.34 -6.31
N ALA A 303 23.38 3.91 -7.11
CA ALA A 303 23.03 5.32 -7.00
C ALA A 303 22.45 5.65 -5.61
N ASN A 304 21.61 4.79 -5.04
CA ASN A 304 21.07 4.95 -3.70
C ASN A 304 22.16 4.83 -2.63
N MET A 305 23.14 3.95 -2.82
CA MET A 305 24.29 3.79 -1.93
C MET A 305 25.18 5.04 -1.94
N VAL A 306 25.51 5.56 -3.12
CA VAL A 306 26.34 6.76 -3.27
C VAL A 306 25.64 7.99 -2.70
N THR A 307 24.34 8.15 -2.96
CA THR A 307 23.60 9.39 -2.65
C THR A 307 22.77 9.32 -1.38
N LEU A 308 22.74 8.19 -0.67
CA LEU A 308 21.84 7.95 0.47
C LEU A 308 20.34 8.25 0.18
N ARG A 309 19.94 8.28 -1.09
CA ARG A 309 18.62 8.74 -1.52
C ARG A 309 17.49 7.92 -0.90
N GLU A 310 17.63 6.59 -0.93
CA GLU A 310 16.66 5.67 -0.33
C GLU A 310 16.55 5.88 1.18
N THR A 311 17.69 6.02 1.87
CA THR A 311 17.75 6.32 3.30
C THR A 311 17.02 7.63 3.62
N ILE A 312 17.26 8.70 2.85
CA ILE A 312 16.56 9.98 3.03
C ILE A 312 15.06 9.83 2.80
N ILE A 313 14.64 9.10 1.76
CA ILE A 313 13.22 8.85 1.48
C ILE A 313 12.60 8.08 2.65
N PHE A 314 13.26 7.07 3.18
CA PHE A 314 12.80 6.29 4.32
C PHE A 314 12.56 7.17 5.56
N TYR A 315 13.58 7.87 6.07
CA TYR A 315 13.43 8.70 7.28
C TYR A 315 12.43 9.85 7.09
N ASN A 316 12.40 10.46 5.90
CA ASN A 316 11.38 11.46 5.61
C ASN A 316 9.96 10.85 5.60
N THR A 317 9.82 9.58 5.21
CA THR A 317 8.52 8.88 5.18
C THR A 317 8.07 8.50 6.58
N VAL A 318 8.97 7.97 7.42
CA VAL A 318 8.72 7.76 8.85
C VAL A 318 8.17 9.04 9.49
N ARG A 319 8.87 10.16 9.31
CA ARG A 319 8.43 11.45 9.88
C ARG A 319 7.03 11.82 9.42
N LEU A 320 6.77 11.77 8.11
CA LEU A 320 5.45 12.10 7.55
C LEU A 320 4.34 11.15 8.00
N ILE A 321 4.64 9.86 8.18
CA ILE A 321 3.68 8.87 8.68
C ILE A 321 3.29 9.21 10.11
N ASN A 322 4.27 9.44 11.00
CA ASN A 322 4.01 9.85 12.38
C ASN A 322 3.26 11.19 12.45
N ASP A 323 3.64 12.18 11.64
CA ASP A 323 2.95 13.50 11.56
C ASP A 323 1.49 13.39 11.08
N LYS A 324 1.15 12.31 10.35
CA LYS A 324 -0.17 12.07 9.75
C LYS A 324 -0.88 10.85 10.35
N ARG A 325 -0.49 10.44 11.57
CA ARG A 325 -1.03 9.25 12.26
C ARG A 325 -2.55 9.29 12.38
N GLU A 326 -3.11 10.39 12.88
CA GLU A 326 -4.56 10.59 12.98
C GLU A 326 -5.27 10.45 11.62
N GLY A 327 -4.64 10.95 10.55
CA GLY A 327 -5.16 10.78 9.19
C GLY A 327 -5.25 9.32 8.76
N PHE A 328 -4.29 8.47 9.17
CA PHE A 328 -4.35 7.03 8.88
C PHE A 328 -5.40 6.29 9.72
N ILE A 329 -5.61 6.69 10.97
CA ILE A 329 -6.70 6.17 11.81
C ILE A 329 -8.06 6.49 11.15
N GLU A 330 -8.24 7.73 10.69
CA GLU A 330 -9.44 8.14 9.97
C GLU A 330 -9.64 7.38 8.64
N ILE A 331 -8.56 7.15 7.87
CA ILE A 331 -8.62 6.31 6.67
C ILE A 331 -9.04 4.88 7.05
N TYR A 332 -8.50 4.31 8.12
CA TYR A 332 -8.85 2.98 8.60
C TYR A 332 -10.33 2.89 8.99
N LYS A 333 -10.83 3.88 9.76
CA LYS A 333 -12.24 4.00 10.17
C LYS A 333 -13.19 4.20 8.97
N LEU A 334 -12.78 4.90 7.91
CA LEU A 334 -13.60 5.10 6.70
C LEU A 334 -13.63 3.89 5.76
N ILE A 335 -12.56 3.08 5.74
CA ILE A 335 -12.49 1.86 4.93
C ILE A 335 -13.29 0.73 5.59
N GLY A 336 -13.29 0.70 6.93
CA GLY A 336 -14.12 -0.22 7.71
C GLY A 336 -15.59 0.16 7.66
#